data_AF-A0A5C5Q2D3-F1
#
_entry.id   AF-A0A5C5Q2D3-F1
#
_cell.length_a   1.000
_cell.length_b   1.000
_cell.length_c   1.000
_cell.angle_alpha   90.00
_cell.angle_beta   90.00
_cell.angle_gamma   90.00
#
_symmetry.space_group_name_H-M   'P 1'
#
loop_
_entity.id
_entity.type
_entity.pdbx_description
1 polymer ?
#
loop_
_entity_poly.entity_id
_entity_poly.type
_entity_poly.pdbx_seq_one_letter_code
_entity_poly.pdbx_strand_id
1 'polypeptide(L)'
;MTETHKDTICDVCATSTRVPGYGEQFGTLQALWGYGAGHDGERYRVNLCESCFFAALAFLKQERRTQNLFSDEQPCEERPFGLVARDDYFGDS
;
A
#
# COMPACT_ATOMS: atom_id res chain seq x y z
N MET A 1 7.86 15.65 28.71
CA MET A 1 7.51 14.25 28.38
C MET A 1 7.90 14.06 26.93
N THR A 2 9.04 13.42 26.65
CA THR A 2 9.46 13.14 25.28
C THR A 2 8.64 11.96 24.79
N GLU A 3 7.63 12.24 23.97
CA GLU A 3 6.86 11.23 23.26
C GLU A 3 7.83 10.46 22.37
N THR A 4 8.20 9.24 22.77
CA THR A 4 9.02 8.35 21.97
C THR A 4 8.20 7.95 20.76
N HIS A 5 8.26 8.75 19.69
CA HIS A 5 7.66 8.41 18.41
C HIS A 5 8.27 7.08 17.98
N LYS A 6 7.48 6.00 18.05
CA LYS A 6 7.92 4.69 17.59
C LYS A 6 8.11 4.81 16.09
N ASP A 7 9.36 4.77 15.65
CA ASP A 7 9.72 4.66 14.24
C ASP A 7 8.86 3.56 13.60
N THR A 8 8.11 3.90 12.56
CA THR A 8 7.33 2.92 11.81
C THR A 8 8.30 1.94 11.15
N ILE A 9 8.10 0.64 11.41
CA ILE A 9 8.91 -0.43 10.83
C ILE A 9 8.11 -1.09 9.71
N CYS A 10 8.80 -1.50 8.65
CA CYS A 10 8.17 -2.31 7.61
C CYS A 10 7.87 -3.72 8.15
N ASP A 11 6.62 -4.14 8.06
CA ASP A 11 6.16 -5.45 8.53
C ASP A 11 6.70 -6.63 7.69
N VAL A 12 7.30 -6.37 6.52
CA VAL A 12 7.85 -7.41 5.62
C VAL A 12 9.35 -7.62 5.86
N CYS A 13 10.15 -6.56 5.76
CA CYS A 13 11.61 -6.65 5.86
C CYS A 13 12.17 -6.21 7.22
N ALA A 14 11.32 -5.84 8.17
CA ALA A 14 11.68 -5.36 9.51
C ALA A 14 12.65 -4.14 9.52
N THR A 15 12.72 -3.40 8.42
CA THR A 15 13.58 -2.19 8.29
C THR A 15 12.77 -0.94 8.62
N SER A 16 13.41 0.09 9.19
CA SER A 16 12.75 1.39 9.43
C SER A 16 12.28 2.01 8.11
N THR A 17 11.09 2.60 8.13
CA THR A 17 10.52 3.35 7.00
C THR A 17 10.93 4.83 7.03
N ARG A 18 11.78 5.22 7.97
CA ARG A 18 12.24 6.59 8.11
C ARG A 18 13.40 6.89 7.18
N VAL A 19 13.25 7.94 6.41
CA VAL A 19 14.29 8.48 5.53
C VAL A 19 15.03 9.60 6.28
N PRO A 20 16.36 9.49 6.48
CA PRO A 20 17.15 10.50 7.18
C PRO A 20 16.99 11.89 6.54
N GLY A 21 16.55 12.88 7.33
CA GLY A 21 16.33 14.26 6.86
C GLY A 21 14.97 14.52 6.19
N TYR A 22 14.17 13.47 5.91
CA TYR A 22 12.89 13.59 5.21
C TYR A 22 11.69 13.03 5.97
N GLY A 23 11.90 12.34 7.10
CA GLY A 23 10.84 11.83 7.96
C GLY A 23 10.40 10.42 7.61
N GLU A 24 9.23 10.00 8.07
CA GLU A 24 8.67 8.67 7.80
C GLU A 24 8.04 8.60 6.41
N GLN A 25 8.44 7.61 5.63
CA GLN A 25 7.91 7.37 4.28
C GLN A 25 7.53 5.90 4.15
N PHE A 26 6.23 5.61 4.17
CA PHE A 26 5.70 4.26 4.08
C PHE A 26 4.36 4.22 3.38
N GLY A 27 4.06 3.08 2.76
CA GLY A 27 2.73 2.72 2.31
C GLY A 27 1.99 1.94 3.39
N THR A 28 0.67 2.09 3.45
CA THR A 28 -0.19 1.28 4.34
C THR A 28 -1.14 0.45 3.50
N LEU A 29 -1.12 -0.87 3.69
CA LEU A 29 -2.17 -1.77 3.22
C LEU A 29 -3.15 -1.99 4.37
N GLN A 30 -4.38 -1.53 4.22
CA GLN A 30 -5.41 -1.67 5.25
C GLN A 30 -6.69 -2.26 4.68
N ALA A 31 -7.36 -3.05 5.50
CA ALA A 31 -8.70 -3.57 5.20
C ALA A 31 -9.58 -3.43 6.44
N LEU A 32 -10.84 -3.07 6.20
CA LEU A 32 -11.90 -3.05 7.21
C LEU A 32 -13.09 -3.78 6.62
N TRP A 33 -13.42 -4.92 7.20
CA TRP A 33 -14.54 -5.75 6.76
C TRP A 33 -15.72 -5.53 7.68
N GLY A 34 -16.86 -5.17 7.08
CA GLY A 34 -18.12 -5.00 7.78
C GLY A 34 -19.04 -6.20 7.64
N TYR A 35 -20.22 -6.06 8.26
CA TYR A 35 -21.21 -7.12 8.38
C TYR A 35 -21.55 -7.77 7.04
N GLY A 36 -21.46 -9.09 6.98
CA GLY A 36 -21.74 -9.90 5.78
C GLY A 36 -20.51 -10.25 4.92
N ALA A 37 -19.32 -9.73 5.24
CA ALA A 37 -18.08 -10.21 4.63
C ALA A 37 -17.66 -11.56 5.23
N GLY A 38 -16.91 -12.38 4.48
CA GLY A 38 -16.35 -13.64 5.00
C GLY A 38 -15.36 -13.45 6.16
N HIS A 39 -14.79 -12.24 6.26
CA HIS A 39 -13.90 -11.78 7.32
C HIS A 39 -14.55 -10.70 8.18
N ASP A 40 -15.86 -10.78 8.42
CA ASP A 40 -16.63 -9.78 9.18
C ASP A 40 -15.98 -9.47 10.54
N GLY A 41 -15.87 -8.18 10.84
CA GLY A 41 -15.25 -7.68 12.07
C GLY A 41 -13.72 -7.69 12.06
N GLU A 42 -13.07 -8.24 11.02
CA GLU A 42 -11.62 -8.22 10.93
C GLU A 42 -11.09 -6.90 10.35
N ARG A 43 -10.01 -6.42 10.96
CA ARG A 43 -9.27 -5.24 10.52
C ARG A 43 -7.81 -5.63 10.32
N TYR A 44 -7.30 -5.33 9.14
CA TYR A 44 -5.90 -5.55 8.79
C TYR A 44 -5.20 -4.20 8.60
N ARG A 45 -3.96 -4.12 9.05
CA ARG A 45 -3.04 -3.02 8.75
C ARG A 45 -1.64 -3.59 8.61
N VAL A 46 -0.99 -3.25 7.51
CA VAL A 46 0.41 -3.60 7.21
C VAL A 46 1.12 -2.35 6.73
N ASN A 47 2.21 -1.99 7.38
CA ASN A 47 3.08 -0.89 7.02
C ASN A 47 4.24 -1.41 6.17
N LEU A 48 4.46 -0.77 5.01
CA LEU A 48 5.41 -1.21 4.01
C LEU A 48 6.39 -0.08 3.72
N CYS A 49 7.70 -0.36 3.75
CA CYS A 49 8.66 0.55 3.16
C CYS A 49 8.45 0.64 1.64
N GLU A 50 9.03 1.66 1.00
CA GLU A 50 8.85 1.91 -0.43
C GLU A 50 9.09 0.66 -1.31
N SER A 51 10.19 -0.07 -1.08
CA SER A 51 10.54 -1.26 -1.87
C SER A 51 9.52 -2.39 -1.69
N CYS A 52 9.12 -2.70 -0.45
CA CYS A 52 8.10 -3.71 -0.16
C CYS A 52 6.72 -3.29 -0.68
N PHE A 53 6.40 -2.00 -0.67
CA PHE A 53 5.16 -1.48 -1.24
C PHE A 53 5.10 -1.70 -2.75
N PHE A 54 6.16 -1.33 -3.49
CA PHE A 54 6.19 -1.55 -4.93
C PHE A 54 6.26 -3.03 -5.31
N ALA A 55 6.88 -3.88 -4.49
CA ALA A 55 6.82 -5.33 -4.67
C ALA A 55 5.38 -5.87 -4.52
N ALA A 56 4.66 -5.45 -3.48
CA ALA A 56 3.26 -5.81 -3.29
C ALA A 56 2.38 -5.28 -4.44
N LEU A 57 2.62 -4.04 -4.88
CA LEU A 57 1.90 -3.45 -6.01
C LEU A 57 2.16 -4.20 -7.32
N ALA A 58 3.39 -4.64 -7.57
CA ALA A 58 3.74 -5.45 -8.73
C ALA A 58 3.05 -6.81 -8.69
N PHE A 59 2.98 -7.45 -7.51
CA PHE A 59 2.23 -8.68 -7.33
C PHE A 59 0.74 -8.49 -7.64
N LEU A 60 0.10 -7.44 -7.11
CA LEU A 60 -1.32 -7.14 -7.38
C LEU A 60 -1.58 -6.82 -8.86
N LYS A 61 -0.65 -6.13 -9.54
CA LYS A 61 -0.72 -5.90 -10.99
C LYS A 61 -0.70 -7.22 -11.76
N GLN A 62 0.15 -8.15 -11.33
CA GLN A 62 0.25 -9.47 -11.95
C GLN A 62 -1.02 -10.29 -11.71
N GLU A 63 -1.53 -10.34 -10.49
CA GLU A 63 -2.80 -11.02 -10.17
C GLU A 63 -3.96 -10.47 -11.00
N ARG A 64 -4.08 -9.14 -11.12
CA ARG A 64 -5.09 -8.51 -11.98
C ARG A 64 -4.95 -8.95 -13.43
N ARG A 65 -3.72 -9.04 -13.96
CA ARG A 65 -3.47 -9.55 -15.32
C ARG A 65 -3.92 -11.00 -15.44
N THR A 66 -3.54 -11.86 -14.49
CA THR A 66 -3.90 -13.28 -14.47
C THR A 66 -5.42 -13.49 -14.46
N GLN A 67 -6.15 -12.75 -13.63
CA GLN A 67 -7.61 -12.87 -13.56
C GLN A 67 -8.31 -12.38 -14.83
N ASN A 68 -7.74 -11.38 -15.51
CA ASN A 68 -8.27 -10.82 -16.74
C ASN A 68 -7.68 -11.45 -18.01
N LEU A 69 -6.91 -12.53 -17.92
CA LEU A 69 -6.28 -13.21 -19.07
C LEU A 69 -7.29 -13.64 -20.16
N PHE A 70 -8.54 -13.90 -19.77
CA PHE A 70 -9.62 -14.32 -20.65
C PHE A 70 -10.70 -13.25 -20.85
N SER A 71 -10.51 -12.05 -20.29
CA SER A 71 -11.44 -10.94 -20.48
C SER A 71 -11.07 -10.17 -21.74
N ASP A 72 -12.05 -9.89 -22.60
CA ASP A 72 -11.89 -9.08 -23.83
C ASP A 72 -11.63 -7.59 -23.49
N GLU A 73 -11.89 -7.19 -22.25
CA GLU A 73 -11.55 -5.87 -21.72
C GLU A 73 -10.03 -5.75 -21.51
N GLN A 74 -9.34 -5.15 -22.47
CA GLN A 74 -7.94 -4.75 -22.28
C GLN A 74 -7.85 -3.83 -21.05
N PRO A 75 -7.06 -4.20 -20.01
CA PRO A 75 -6.88 -3.31 -18.87
C PRO A 75 -6.23 -2.03 -19.39
N CYS A 76 -6.86 -0.87 -19.16
CA CYS A 76 -6.27 0.40 -19.59
C CYS A 76 -4.89 0.55 -18.93
N GLU A 77 -3.83 0.36 -19.71
CA GLU A 77 -2.45 0.46 -19.23
C GLU A 77 -2.03 1.93 -19.05
N GLU A 78 -2.92 2.87 -19.40
CA GLU A 78 -2.68 4.31 -19.37
C GLU A 78 -2.54 4.88 -17.95
N ARG A 79 -3.10 4.20 -16.93
CA ARG A 79 -3.00 4.65 -15.53
C ARG A 79 -2.15 3.69 -14.70
N PRO A 80 -1.08 4.17 -14.03
CA PRO A 80 -0.32 3.34 -13.10
C PRO A 80 -1.25 2.81 -12.00
N PHE A 81 -1.35 1.48 -11.90
CA PHE A 81 -2.23 0.78 -10.96
C PHE A 81 -2.05 1.31 -9.53
N GLY A 82 -3.15 1.76 -8.92
CA GLY A 82 -3.16 2.28 -7.56
C GLY A 82 -2.62 3.70 -7.37
N LEU A 83 -2.14 4.39 -8.42
CA LEU A 83 -1.68 5.77 -8.29
C LEU A 83 -2.86 6.74 -8.35
N VAL A 84 -3.03 7.54 -7.30
CA VAL A 84 -4.13 8.52 -7.18
C VAL A 84 -3.70 9.89 -7.72
N ALA A 85 -2.47 10.32 -7.48
CA ALA A 85 -1.91 11.60 -7.96
C ALA A 85 -0.41 11.48 -8.28
N ARG A 86 0.08 12.36 -9.18
CA ARG A 86 1.51 12.61 -9.39
C ARG A 86 1.86 13.99 -8.86
N ASP A 87 3.09 14.14 -8.37
CA ASP A 87 3.64 15.42 -7.90
C ASP A 87 2.85 16.05 -6.74
N ASP A 88 2.11 15.22 -5.99
CA ASP A 88 1.34 15.63 -4.81
C ASP A 88 2.23 15.58 -3.56
N TYR A 89 3.15 16.54 -3.48
CA TYR A 89 4.11 16.63 -2.37
C TYR A 89 3.47 17.08 -1.05
N PHE A 90 2.25 17.60 -1.08
CA PHE A 90 1.60 18.23 0.08
C PHE A 90 0.36 17.49 0.58
N GLY A 91 -0.29 16.65 -0.25
CA GLY A 91 -1.46 15.85 0.15
C GLY A 91 -2.68 16.69 0.54
N ASP A 92 -3.88 16.13 0.37
CA ASP A 92 -5.10 16.73 0.96
C ASP A 92 -5.09 16.47 2.48
N SER A 93 -5.26 17.54 3.27
CA SER A 93 -5.09 17.58 4.74
C SER A 93 -6.13 16.78 5.53
#